data_AF-A0A940QDG7-F1
#
_entry.id   AF-A0A940QDG7-F1
#
_cell.length_a   1.000
_cell.length_b   1.000
_cell.length_c   1.000
_cell.angle_alpha   90.00
_cell.angle_beta   90.00
_cell.angle_gamma   90.00
#
_symmetry.space_group_name_H-M   'P 1'
#
loop_
_entity.id
_entity.type
_entity.pdbx_description
1 polymer ?
#
loop_
_entity_poly.entity_id
_entity_poly.type
_entity_poly.pdbx_seq_one_letter_code
_entity_poly.pdbx_strand_id
1 'polypeptide(L)'
;MTPKLHGITEPLEAALIYAELGLAVVPIRKGTKQPPMKAWQKEATQDPEKIRQWWSRWPDSGVGVVTGEKSGGLAVIDLDEHPEDNRRGVELLQTWEKENGRLPETWTATTGSGGRHLFFKLRGSMKRQQHLYDYQVDFQTDGALVILPPTIHAKTGRPYKWDIAPDQRPLAVYDDQAAAFIDEGYLEARGSGSGPRFEAQKEVTAGGRTDYLFRMLSSLQAKGLTDAAIRAAVSAENDSVCVPPLSDQELEREVFPALQRFEKGTLSGGSGQKQAKSKAPLSLDLVSLGNVPEERPDWLIPGYIPRYQITTLAGDGGSGKTTVWCNIAAAVSSGRPCFIEHGETVQREPGTVMFFSAEDSLKYTLVRRLRKNGADLSRIISLDISDERFQAVKFNSDFL
;
A
#
# COMPACT_ATOMS: atom_id res chain seq x y z
N MET A 1 22.34 24.20 -20.35
CA MET A 1 23.17 23.36 -19.46
C MET A 1 22.41 23.21 -18.17
N THR A 2 22.24 21.99 -17.66
CA THR A 2 21.60 21.77 -16.35
C THR A 2 22.49 22.39 -15.27
N PRO A 3 21.97 23.27 -14.39
CA PRO A 3 22.77 23.86 -13.33
C PRO A 3 23.28 22.78 -12.38
N LYS A 4 24.54 22.87 -11.93
CA LYS A 4 25.15 21.85 -11.07
C LYS A 4 24.50 21.86 -9.69
N LEU A 5 23.86 20.77 -9.29
CA LEU A 5 23.34 20.61 -7.93
C LEU A 5 24.29 19.83 -7.03
N HIS A 6 25.17 19.03 -7.63
CA HIS A 6 26.18 18.29 -6.89
C HIS A 6 27.18 19.25 -6.22
N GLY A 7 27.26 19.20 -4.88
CA GLY A 7 28.19 20.00 -4.08
C GLY A 7 27.66 21.35 -3.59
N ILE A 8 26.44 21.75 -3.95
CA ILE A 8 25.81 22.96 -3.40
C ILE A 8 25.44 22.74 -1.92
N THR A 9 25.87 23.66 -1.06
CA THR A 9 25.56 23.65 0.37
C THR A 9 24.58 24.74 0.79
N GLU A 10 24.39 25.77 -0.03
CA GLU A 10 23.51 26.91 0.26
C GLU A 10 22.06 26.64 -0.18
N PRO A 11 21.07 26.60 0.74
CA PRO A 11 19.69 26.26 0.38
C PRO A 11 19.02 27.23 -0.60
N LEU A 12 19.35 28.52 -0.57
CA LEU A 12 18.81 29.50 -1.51
C LEU A 12 19.29 29.22 -2.94
N GLU A 13 20.59 28.95 -3.10
CA GLU A 13 21.17 28.62 -4.40
C GLU A 13 20.53 27.34 -4.97
N ALA A 14 20.40 26.31 -4.14
CA ALA A 14 19.71 25.08 -4.52
C ALA A 14 18.24 25.32 -4.89
N ALA A 15 17.50 26.14 -4.12
CA ALA A 15 16.10 26.46 -4.38
C ALA A 15 15.89 27.15 -5.74
N LEU A 16 16.78 28.07 -6.11
CA LEU A 16 16.73 28.73 -7.42
C LEU A 16 16.97 27.74 -8.56
N ILE A 17 17.93 26.82 -8.40
CA ILE A 17 18.18 25.78 -9.40
C ILE A 17 16.99 24.82 -9.52
N TYR A 18 16.39 24.40 -8.40
CA TYR A 18 15.19 23.57 -8.43
C TYR A 18 14.03 24.25 -9.15
N ALA A 19 13.87 25.56 -8.96
CA ALA A 19 12.87 26.34 -9.69
C ALA A 19 13.15 26.37 -11.20
N GLU A 20 14.40 26.52 -11.63
CA GLU A 20 14.80 26.41 -13.04
C GLU A 20 14.52 25.02 -13.65
N LEU A 21 14.55 23.97 -12.82
CA LEU A 21 14.16 22.61 -13.20
C LEU A 21 12.62 22.42 -13.25
N GLY A 22 11.85 23.47 -12.99
CA GLY A 22 10.39 23.42 -12.96
C GLY A 22 9.81 22.81 -11.68
N LEU A 23 10.55 22.84 -10.57
CA LEU A 23 10.07 22.36 -9.27
C LEU A 23 9.50 23.51 -8.44
N ALA A 24 8.28 23.36 -7.93
CA ALA A 24 7.66 24.34 -7.05
C ALA A 24 8.25 24.24 -5.64
N VAL A 25 9.17 25.14 -5.32
CA VAL A 25 9.90 25.14 -4.05
C VAL A 25 9.15 25.86 -2.93
N VAL A 26 9.53 25.53 -1.70
CA VAL A 26 9.11 26.22 -0.47
C VAL A 26 10.25 26.18 0.58
N PRO A 27 10.46 27.25 1.37
CA PRO A 27 11.42 27.21 2.46
C PRO A 27 10.96 26.27 3.57
N ILE A 28 11.91 25.58 4.19
CA ILE A 28 11.70 24.70 5.37
C ILE A 28 12.32 25.37 6.58
N ARG A 29 11.57 25.55 7.67
CA ARG A 29 12.09 26.18 8.89
C ARG A 29 13.23 25.35 9.47
N LYS A 30 14.36 25.99 9.77
CA LYS A 30 15.56 25.38 10.38
C LYS A 30 15.19 24.48 11.56
N GLY A 31 15.76 23.29 11.62
CA GLY A 31 15.52 22.34 12.71
C GLY A 31 14.10 21.74 12.71
N THR A 32 13.33 21.92 11.65
CA THR A 32 11.99 21.32 11.49
C THR A 32 11.88 20.65 10.12
N LYS A 33 10.76 19.96 9.89
CA LYS A 33 10.38 19.43 8.57
C LYS A 33 9.17 20.20 7.99
N GLN A 34 8.99 21.47 8.38
CA GLN A 34 7.78 22.22 8.06
C GLN A 34 8.08 23.57 7.42
N PRO A 35 7.27 23.99 6.42
CA PRO A 35 7.30 25.35 5.93
C PRO A 35 6.88 26.37 6.99
N PRO A 36 7.38 27.62 6.93
CA PRO A 36 7.02 28.66 7.89
C PRO A 36 5.58 29.19 7.72
N MET A 37 4.86 28.81 6.66
CA MET A 37 3.53 29.29 6.30
C MET A 37 2.51 28.14 6.23
N LYS A 38 1.25 28.41 6.61
CA LYS A 38 0.18 27.39 6.60
C LYS A 38 -0.28 26.98 5.20
N ALA A 39 -0.40 27.93 4.27
CA ALA A 39 -0.89 27.70 2.90
C ALA A 39 0.23 27.26 1.93
N TRP A 40 1.25 26.56 2.42
CA TRP A 40 2.48 26.29 1.68
C TRP A 40 2.26 25.53 0.36
N GLN A 41 1.30 24.60 0.27
CA GLN A 41 1.00 23.90 -0.99
C GLN A 41 0.63 24.90 -2.11
N LYS A 42 -0.23 25.87 -1.78
CA LYS A 42 -0.69 26.90 -2.70
C LYS A 42 0.41 27.92 -2.99
N GLU A 43 1.22 28.24 -1.99
CA GLU A 43 2.25 29.27 -2.09
C GLU A 43 3.53 28.83 -2.79
N ALA A 44 3.85 27.52 -2.79
CA ALA A 44 5.05 26.97 -3.42
C ALA A 44 5.23 27.49 -4.85
N THR A 45 6.45 27.83 -5.24
CA THR A 45 6.66 28.67 -6.42
C THR A 45 7.89 28.25 -7.21
N GLN A 46 7.91 28.61 -8.49
CA GLN A 46 9.10 28.55 -9.35
C GLN A 46 9.65 29.96 -9.64
N ASP A 47 9.00 31.00 -9.11
CA ASP A 47 9.40 32.39 -9.32
C ASP A 47 10.66 32.72 -8.49
N PRO A 48 11.81 33.01 -9.14
CA PRO A 48 13.07 33.30 -8.46
C PRO A 48 12.97 34.52 -7.52
N GLU A 49 12.11 35.49 -7.82
CA GLU A 49 12.03 36.73 -7.05
C GLU A 49 11.32 36.47 -5.73
N LYS A 50 10.23 35.70 -5.78
CA LYS A 50 9.54 35.21 -4.58
C LYS A 50 10.44 34.31 -3.73
N ILE A 51 11.25 33.47 -4.36
CA ILE A 51 12.22 32.60 -3.67
C ILE A 51 13.26 33.45 -2.92
N ARG A 52 13.88 34.45 -3.58
CA ARG A 52 14.84 35.35 -2.93
C ARG A 52 14.22 36.13 -1.76
N GLN A 53 12.97 36.58 -1.91
CA GLN A 53 12.24 37.25 -0.82
C GLN A 53 12.04 36.33 0.39
N TRP A 54 11.69 35.05 0.16
CA TRP A 54 11.55 34.08 1.25
C TRP A 54 12.84 33.84 2.02
N TRP A 55 13.97 33.64 1.34
CA TRP A 55 15.25 33.46 2.03
C TRP A 55 15.80 34.75 2.62
N SER A 56 15.42 35.93 2.11
CA SER A 56 15.70 37.20 2.80
C SER A 56 14.97 37.29 4.14
N ARG A 57 13.76 36.71 4.24
CA ARG A 57 12.96 36.66 5.47
C ARG A 57 13.37 35.53 6.41
N TRP A 58 13.78 34.39 5.86
CA TRP A 58 14.17 33.19 6.59
C TRP A 58 15.51 32.66 6.07
N PRO A 59 16.64 33.31 6.40
CA PRO A 59 17.94 33.02 5.81
C PRO A 59 18.44 31.60 6.11
N ASP A 60 18.11 31.07 7.28
CA ASP A 60 18.53 29.74 7.72
C ASP A 60 17.61 28.60 7.24
N SER A 61 16.65 28.89 6.36
CA SER A 61 15.72 27.88 5.89
C SER A 61 16.37 26.86 4.96
N GLY A 62 16.00 25.60 5.13
CA GLY A 62 16.20 24.56 4.12
C GLY A 62 15.23 24.72 2.95
N VAL A 63 15.26 23.77 2.03
CA VAL A 63 14.43 23.74 0.82
C VAL A 63 13.61 22.44 0.75
N GLY A 64 12.33 22.60 0.45
CA GLY A 64 11.43 21.52 0.08
C GLY A 64 10.71 21.85 -1.22
N VAL A 65 10.04 20.85 -1.77
CA VAL A 65 9.24 20.96 -2.99
C VAL A 65 7.85 20.38 -2.79
N VAL A 66 6.89 20.95 -3.51
CA VAL A 66 5.56 20.38 -3.63
C VAL A 66 5.54 19.43 -4.82
N THR A 67 5.34 18.15 -4.58
CA THR A 67 5.27 17.12 -5.64
C THR A 67 4.00 17.25 -6.47
N GLY A 68 3.99 16.58 -7.63
CA GLY A 68 2.87 16.52 -8.54
C GLY A 68 2.88 17.54 -9.66
N GLU A 69 1.70 17.83 -10.21
CA GLU A 69 1.49 18.72 -11.36
C GLU A 69 2.25 20.05 -11.26
N LYS A 70 2.26 20.66 -10.06
CA LYS A 70 2.95 21.94 -9.81
C LYS A 70 4.48 21.87 -9.96
N SER A 71 5.04 20.66 -9.90
CA SER A 71 6.44 20.33 -10.18
C SER A 71 6.56 19.44 -11.42
N GLY A 72 5.65 19.63 -12.38
CA GLY A 72 5.63 18.89 -13.63
C GLY A 72 5.31 17.41 -13.48
N GLY A 73 4.54 16.98 -12.49
CA GLY A 73 4.25 15.56 -12.25
C GLY A 73 5.39 14.83 -11.52
N LEU A 74 6.17 15.53 -10.70
CA LEU A 74 7.18 14.90 -9.84
C LEU A 74 6.49 13.96 -8.83
N ALA A 75 6.90 12.70 -8.79
CA ALA A 75 6.51 11.73 -7.77
C ALA A 75 7.76 11.22 -7.05
N VAL A 76 7.63 10.78 -5.80
CA VAL A 76 8.77 10.29 -5.01
C VAL A 76 8.38 9.01 -4.27
N ILE A 77 9.18 7.97 -4.44
CA ILE A 77 9.17 6.81 -3.56
C ILE A 77 10.12 7.16 -2.40
N ASP A 78 9.55 7.33 -1.21
CA ASP A 78 10.24 7.67 0.02
C ASP A 78 10.44 6.38 0.84
N LEU A 79 11.68 5.91 0.90
CA LEU A 79 12.09 4.74 1.65
C LEU A 79 12.56 5.19 3.03
N ASP A 80 11.78 4.84 4.05
CA ASP A 80 12.06 5.18 5.43
C ASP A 80 13.10 4.22 6.05
N GLU A 81 14.01 4.78 6.84
CA GLU A 81 15.03 4.03 7.57
C GLU A 81 14.93 4.39 9.06
N HIS A 82 14.42 3.44 9.85
CA HIS A 82 14.22 3.53 11.30
C HIS A 82 14.57 2.19 11.95
N PRO A 83 15.87 1.90 12.15
CA PRO A 83 16.34 0.63 12.71
C PRO A 83 15.77 0.32 14.10
N GLU A 84 15.44 1.35 14.89
CA GLU A 84 14.81 1.23 16.20
C GLU A 84 13.45 0.54 16.18
N ASP A 85 12.69 0.71 15.10
CA ASP A 85 11.36 0.12 14.90
C ASP A 85 11.40 -0.99 13.83
N ASN A 86 12.60 -1.50 13.51
CA ASN A 86 12.84 -2.49 12.46
C ASN A 86 12.36 -2.11 11.05
N ARG A 87 12.20 -0.81 10.75
CA ARG A 87 11.84 -0.33 9.41
C ARG A 87 13.10 -0.07 8.60
N ARG A 88 13.25 -0.80 7.49
CA ARG A 88 14.45 -0.81 6.64
C ARG A 88 14.07 -0.71 5.17
N GLY A 89 13.46 0.41 4.77
CA GLY A 89 12.95 0.62 3.41
C GLY A 89 14.02 0.43 2.33
N VAL A 90 15.29 0.73 2.62
CA VAL A 90 16.39 0.52 1.67
C VAL A 90 16.72 -0.97 1.48
N GLU A 91 16.76 -1.75 2.57
CA GLU A 91 16.99 -3.21 2.51
C GLU A 91 15.79 -3.93 1.87
N LEU A 92 14.57 -3.45 2.17
CA LEU A 92 13.34 -3.93 1.56
C LEU A 92 13.37 -3.76 0.04
N LEU A 93 13.68 -2.57 -0.47
CA LEU A 93 13.79 -2.36 -1.91
C LEU A 93 14.88 -3.25 -2.52
N GLN A 94 16.05 -3.38 -1.89
CA GLN A 94 17.12 -4.25 -2.39
C GLN A 94 16.69 -5.72 -2.49
N THR A 95 15.88 -6.19 -1.54
CA THR A 95 15.33 -7.55 -1.56
C THR A 95 14.32 -7.70 -2.68
N TRP A 96 13.40 -6.75 -2.80
CA TRP A 96 12.42 -6.72 -3.88
C TRP A 96 13.07 -6.68 -5.26
N GLU A 97 14.11 -5.87 -5.47
CA GLU A 97 14.82 -5.76 -6.75
C GLU A 97 15.54 -7.06 -7.15
N LYS A 98 15.99 -7.88 -6.18
CA LYS A 98 16.61 -9.19 -6.45
C LYS A 98 15.61 -10.20 -6.99
N GLU A 99 14.35 -10.11 -6.55
CA GLU A 99 13.30 -11.06 -6.89
C GLU A 99 12.51 -10.62 -8.14
N ASN A 100 12.28 -9.31 -8.27
CA ASN A 100 11.35 -8.75 -9.25
C ASN A 100 12.06 -7.95 -10.36
N GLY A 101 13.34 -7.63 -10.21
CA GLY A 101 14.10 -6.78 -11.11
C GLY A 101 14.25 -5.34 -10.61
N ARG A 102 15.26 -4.64 -11.11
CA ARG A 102 15.66 -3.31 -10.60
C ARG A 102 14.72 -2.21 -11.07
N LEU A 103 14.45 -1.23 -10.20
CA LEU A 103 13.79 0.01 -10.58
C LEU A 103 14.65 0.79 -11.59
N PRO A 104 14.04 1.61 -12.46
CA PRO A 104 14.81 2.46 -13.36
C PRO A 104 15.64 3.45 -12.54
N GLU A 105 16.94 3.52 -12.84
CA GLU A 105 17.83 4.49 -12.21
C GLU A 105 17.34 5.92 -12.50
N THR A 106 17.22 6.70 -11.44
CA THR A 106 16.64 8.05 -11.47
C THR A 106 17.33 8.96 -10.46
N TRP A 107 16.87 10.22 -10.32
CA TRP A 107 17.38 11.08 -9.26
C TRP A 107 17.18 10.40 -7.91
N THR A 108 18.21 10.41 -7.09
CA THR A 108 18.22 9.69 -5.81
C THR A 108 18.86 10.56 -4.77
N ALA A 109 18.19 10.74 -3.63
CA ALA A 109 18.74 11.48 -2.51
C ALA A 109 18.72 10.64 -1.23
N THR A 110 19.80 10.70 -0.46
CA THR A 110 19.87 10.19 0.90
C THR A 110 19.17 11.16 1.85
N THR A 111 18.30 10.65 2.70
CA THR A 111 17.69 11.45 3.77
C THR A 111 18.62 11.52 4.99
N GLY A 112 18.42 12.50 5.87
CA GLY A 112 19.25 12.60 7.07
C GLY A 112 19.05 11.48 8.10
N SER A 113 18.00 10.66 8.00
CA SER A 113 17.82 9.45 8.81
C SER A 113 18.53 8.22 8.25
N GLY A 114 18.95 8.25 6.97
CA GLY A 114 19.57 7.11 6.28
C GLY A 114 18.69 6.48 5.20
N GLY A 115 17.43 6.91 5.10
CA GLY A 115 16.51 6.51 4.04
C GLY A 115 16.86 7.08 2.66
N ARG A 116 15.99 6.85 1.68
CA ARG A 116 16.19 7.28 0.29
C ARG A 116 14.93 7.87 -0.32
N HIS A 117 15.07 8.98 -1.01
CA HIS A 117 14.06 9.48 -1.95
C HIS A 117 14.46 9.07 -3.38
N LEU A 118 13.60 8.31 -4.06
CA LEU A 118 13.72 8.00 -5.49
C LEU A 118 12.68 8.83 -6.25
N PHE A 119 13.13 9.72 -7.13
CA PHE A 119 12.24 10.68 -7.80
C PHE A 119 11.85 10.17 -9.18
N PHE A 120 10.59 10.30 -9.57
CA PHE A 120 10.08 9.88 -10.88
C PHE A 120 9.20 10.95 -11.51
N LYS A 121 9.07 10.88 -12.83
CA LYS A 121 8.11 11.65 -13.62
C LYS A 121 6.85 10.82 -13.81
N LEU A 122 5.75 11.24 -13.22
CA LEU A 122 4.45 10.62 -13.38
C LEU A 122 3.72 11.14 -14.63
N ARG A 123 3.11 10.23 -15.39
CA ARG A 123 2.23 10.57 -16.52
C ARG A 123 0.77 10.53 -16.06
N GLY A 124 0.26 11.68 -15.64
CA GLY A 124 -1.09 11.82 -15.07
C GLY A 124 -1.06 12.00 -13.56
N SER A 125 -2.24 11.94 -12.95
CA SER A 125 -2.41 12.13 -11.50
C SER A 125 -2.59 10.79 -10.80
N MET A 126 -1.84 10.56 -9.72
CA MET A 126 -2.08 9.46 -8.79
C MET A 126 -2.25 10.01 -7.38
N LYS A 127 -3.10 9.36 -6.57
CA LYS A 127 -3.25 9.71 -5.15
C LYS A 127 -2.00 9.30 -4.39
N ARG A 128 -1.66 10.09 -3.37
CA ARG A 128 -0.61 9.73 -2.42
C ARG A 128 -0.96 8.40 -1.76
N GLN A 129 0.01 7.52 -1.64
CA GLN A 129 -0.11 6.28 -0.88
C GLN A 129 0.88 6.33 0.27
N GLN A 130 0.48 5.83 1.44
CA GLN A 130 1.28 5.92 2.65
C GLN A 130 1.27 4.60 3.38
N HIS A 131 2.31 4.40 4.19
CA HIS A 131 2.47 3.24 5.05
C HIS A 131 2.50 1.91 4.28
N LEU A 132 3.07 1.93 3.08
CA LEU A 132 3.29 0.71 2.30
C LEU A 132 4.40 -0.11 2.98
N TYR A 133 4.35 -1.43 2.80
CA TYR A 133 5.34 -2.36 3.35
C TYR A 133 5.58 -2.18 4.85
N ASP A 134 4.51 -2.21 5.65
CA ASP A 134 4.55 -1.99 7.10
C ASP A 134 5.30 -0.70 7.49
N TYR A 135 4.83 0.45 6.97
CA TYR A 135 5.37 1.78 7.29
C TYR A 135 6.80 2.05 6.82
N GLN A 136 7.32 1.26 5.88
CA GLN A 136 8.67 1.42 5.35
C GLN A 136 8.73 2.28 4.10
N VAL A 137 7.59 2.45 3.40
CA VAL A 137 7.55 3.18 2.13
C VAL A 137 6.33 4.11 2.05
N ASP A 138 6.58 5.35 1.66
CA ASP A 138 5.56 6.33 1.30
C ASP A 138 5.71 6.69 -0.19
N PHE A 139 4.59 6.77 -0.92
CA PHE A 139 4.58 7.23 -2.31
C PHE A 139 3.97 8.62 -2.42
N GLN A 140 4.85 9.61 -2.52
CA GLN A 140 4.52 11.03 -2.52
C GLN A 140 4.19 11.52 -3.95
N THR A 141 2.94 11.91 -4.18
CA THR A 141 2.44 12.42 -5.46
C THR A 141 1.82 13.81 -5.30
N ASP A 142 0.75 14.16 -6.01
CA ASP A 142 0.19 15.51 -6.03
C ASP A 142 -0.01 16.14 -4.64
N GLY A 143 0.64 17.29 -4.43
CA GLY A 143 0.45 18.14 -3.26
C GLY A 143 1.23 17.72 -2.02
N ALA A 144 2.03 16.65 -2.07
CA ALA A 144 2.88 16.27 -0.95
C ALA A 144 4.12 17.17 -0.84
N LEU A 145 4.71 17.21 0.37
CA LEU A 145 5.94 17.93 0.65
C LEU A 145 7.10 16.94 0.67
N VAL A 146 8.12 17.19 -0.15
CA VAL A 146 9.38 16.44 -0.11
C VAL A 146 10.52 17.40 0.21
N ILE A 147 11.36 17.04 1.18
CA ILE A 147 12.55 17.83 1.54
C ILE A 147 13.68 17.45 0.60
N LEU A 148 14.40 18.46 0.08
CA LEU A 148 15.51 18.27 -0.86
C LEU A 148 16.87 18.62 -0.23
N PRO A 149 17.96 18.04 -0.76
CA PRO A 149 19.31 18.55 -0.50
C PRO A 149 19.42 20.06 -0.79
N PRO A 150 20.23 20.83 -0.05
CA PRO A 150 21.12 20.44 1.04
C PRO A 150 20.49 20.59 2.44
N THR A 151 19.16 20.55 2.57
CA THR A 151 18.46 20.79 3.86
C THR A 151 19.02 19.94 5.00
N ILE A 152 19.09 20.49 6.21
CA ILE A 152 19.53 19.75 7.41
C ILE A 152 18.34 19.05 8.07
N HIS A 153 18.48 17.75 8.33
CA HIS A 153 17.43 16.95 8.96
C HIS A 153 17.26 17.31 10.43
N ALA A 154 16.02 17.65 10.80
CA ALA A 154 15.64 18.17 12.12
C ALA A 154 16.11 17.35 13.32
N LYS A 155 15.98 16.01 13.27
CA LYS A 155 16.28 15.13 14.41
C LYS A 155 17.74 14.70 14.47
N THR A 156 18.38 14.47 13.33
CA THR A 156 19.72 13.85 13.25
C THR A 156 20.83 14.86 12.99
N GLY A 157 20.50 16.08 12.57
CA GLY A 157 21.48 17.11 12.19
C GLY A 157 22.25 16.78 10.90
N ARG A 158 21.95 15.66 10.22
CA ARG A 158 22.60 15.27 8.98
C ARG A 158 21.92 15.93 7.77
N PRO A 159 22.68 16.36 6.75
CA PRO A 159 22.10 16.94 5.54
C PRO A 159 21.43 15.85 4.68
N TYR A 160 20.37 16.23 3.96
CA TYR A 160 19.94 15.50 2.77
C TYR A 160 21.02 15.67 1.69
N LYS A 161 21.34 14.60 0.95
CA LYS A 161 22.39 14.61 -0.07
C LYS A 161 21.93 13.93 -1.36
N TRP A 162 22.33 14.46 -2.51
CA TRP A 162 22.14 13.76 -3.78
C TRP A 162 23.12 12.59 -3.91
N ASP A 163 22.60 11.39 -4.14
CA ASP A 163 23.37 10.24 -4.64
C ASP A 163 23.44 10.29 -6.17
N ILE A 164 22.31 10.61 -6.82
CA ILE A 164 22.20 10.89 -8.26
C ILE A 164 21.43 12.20 -8.42
N ALA A 165 22.13 13.27 -8.81
CA ALA A 165 21.58 14.61 -8.93
C ALA A 165 20.94 14.88 -10.31
N PRO A 166 20.06 15.89 -10.43
CA PRO A 166 19.47 16.30 -11.70
C PRO A 166 20.46 16.66 -12.82
N ASP A 167 21.66 17.15 -12.47
CA ASP A 167 22.72 17.45 -13.44
C ASP A 167 23.49 16.19 -13.91
N GLN A 168 23.32 15.07 -13.23
CA GLN A 168 23.99 13.80 -13.57
C GLN A 168 23.13 12.90 -14.45
N ARG A 169 21.79 12.99 -14.33
CA ARG A 169 20.86 12.13 -15.08
C ARG A 169 19.52 12.84 -15.31
N PRO A 170 18.82 12.60 -16.43
CA PRO A 170 17.42 13.01 -16.56
C PRO A 170 16.52 12.26 -15.56
N LEU A 171 15.42 12.88 -15.17
CA LEU A 171 14.39 12.27 -14.32
C LEU A 171 13.76 11.08 -15.05
N ALA A 172 13.77 9.89 -14.45
CA ALA A 172 13.15 8.71 -15.06
C ALA A 172 11.62 8.82 -15.05
N VAL A 173 10.97 8.21 -16.02
CA VAL A 173 9.51 8.04 -16.01
C VAL A 173 9.15 6.97 -14.99
N TYR A 174 8.05 7.19 -14.26
CA TYR A 174 7.43 6.15 -13.45
C TYR A 174 6.86 5.07 -14.38
N ASP A 175 7.56 3.95 -14.50
CA ASP A 175 7.25 2.85 -15.41
C ASP A 175 6.55 1.68 -14.71
N ASP A 176 6.30 0.61 -15.46
CA ASP A 176 5.61 -0.59 -14.94
C ASP A 176 6.39 -1.26 -13.80
N GLN A 177 7.72 -1.10 -13.74
CA GLN A 177 8.54 -1.69 -12.68
C GLN A 177 8.40 -0.89 -11.37
N ALA A 178 8.45 0.44 -11.45
CA ALA A 178 8.16 1.31 -10.31
C ALA A 178 6.70 1.14 -9.85
N ALA A 179 5.78 0.94 -10.78
CA ALA A 179 4.38 0.62 -10.49
C ALA A 179 4.23 -0.69 -9.74
N ALA A 180 4.90 -1.76 -10.18
CA ALA A 180 4.84 -3.07 -9.53
C ALA A 180 5.26 -3.01 -8.06
N PHE A 181 6.33 -2.26 -7.74
CA PHE A 181 6.78 -2.08 -6.35
C PHE A 181 5.73 -1.35 -5.48
N ILE A 182 5.15 -0.27 -5.98
CA ILE A 182 4.12 0.47 -5.23
C ILE A 182 2.82 -0.35 -5.10
N ASP A 183 2.41 -1.04 -6.16
CA ASP A 183 1.18 -1.84 -6.19
C ASP A 183 1.27 -3.05 -5.24
N GLU A 184 2.43 -3.71 -5.15
CA GLU A 184 2.65 -4.78 -4.18
C GLU A 184 2.56 -4.27 -2.74
N GLY A 185 3.26 -3.18 -2.41
CA GLY A 185 3.16 -2.55 -1.09
C GLY A 185 1.73 -2.10 -0.76
N TYR A 186 0.97 -1.68 -1.77
CA TYR A 186 -0.44 -1.30 -1.64
C TYR A 186 -1.35 -2.50 -1.38
N LEU A 187 -1.12 -3.61 -2.08
CA LEU A 187 -1.83 -4.87 -1.87
C LEU A 187 -1.49 -5.47 -0.51
N GLU A 188 -0.24 -5.39 -0.04
CA GLU A 188 0.14 -5.81 1.30
C GLU A 188 -0.58 -4.97 2.36
N ALA A 189 -0.59 -3.64 2.21
CA ALA A 189 -1.28 -2.72 3.10
C ALA A 189 -2.82 -2.88 3.11
N ARG A 190 -3.41 -3.49 2.06
CA ARG A 190 -4.85 -3.76 1.95
C ARG A 190 -5.24 -5.19 2.30
N GLY A 191 -4.42 -6.16 1.93
CA GLY A 191 -4.55 -7.58 2.27
C GLY A 191 -4.32 -7.81 3.76
N SER A 192 -3.49 -6.97 4.38
CA SER A 192 -3.57 -6.68 5.80
C SER A 192 -4.81 -5.80 6.07
N GLY A 193 -5.98 -6.42 6.23
CA GLY A 193 -7.18 -5.78 6.81
C GLY A 193 -7.00 -5.27 8.26
N SER A 194 -5.77 -5.01 8.66
CA SER A 194 -5.36 -4.34 9.87
C SER A 194 -4.13 -3.51 9.50
N GLY A 195 -4.28 -2.19 9.46
CA GLY A 195 -3.19 -1.36 9.97
C GLY A 195 -2.75 -1.90 11.34
N PRO A 196 -1.54 -1.57 11.81
CA PRO A 196 -0.90 -2.20 12.95
C PRO A 196 -1.92 -2.22 14.07
N ARG A 197 -2.35 -3.43 14.40
CA ARG A 197 -3.40 -3.63 15.39
C ARG A 197 -2.87 -2.94 16.64
N PHE A 198 -3.69 -2.09 17.26
CA PHE A 198 -3.26 -1.47 18.51
C PHE A 198 -2.79 -2.57 19.47
N GLU A 199 -1.51 -2.54 19.83
CA GLU A 199 -0.90 -3.46 20.78
C GLU A 199 -0.81 -2.77 22.13
N ALA A 200 -1.41 -3.40 23.14
CA ALA A 200 -1.35 -2.91 24.50
C ALA A 200 0.09 -3.02 25.03
N GLN A 201 0.57 -1.94 25.65
CA GLN A 201 1.88 -1.91 26.28
C GLN A 201 1.74 -2.16 27.79
N LYS A 202 2.77 -2.74 28.41
CA LYS A 202 2.79 -2.94 29.87
C LYS A 202 3.07 -1.65 30.64
N GLU A 203 3.85 -0.75 30.05
CA GLU A 203 4.24 0.52 30.66
C GLU A 203 4.63 1.51 29.55
N VAL A 204 4.19 2.77 29.66
CA VAL A 204 4.48 3.86 28.70
C VAL A 204 5.04 5.06 29.45
N THR A 205 6.30 5.41 29.20
CA THR A 205 6.99 6.50 29.91
C THR A 205 6.83 7.87 29.24
N ALA A 206 7.23 8.92 29.95
CA ALA A 206 7.13 10.30 29.48
C ALA A 206 7.76 10.51 28.09
N GLY A 207 6.98 11.11 27.16
CA GLY A 207 7.37 11.36 25.77
C GLY A 207 6.57 10.58 24.74
N GLY A 208 6.10 9.37 25.09
CA GLY A 208 5.30 8.51 24.19
C GLY A 208 3.80 8.39 24.54
N ARG A 209 3.40 8.82 25.74
CA ARG A 209 2.04 8.64 26.30
C ARG A 209 0.93 9.18 25.40
N THR A 210 1.07 10.42 24.92
CA THR A 210 0.08 11.07 24.08
C THR A 210 -0.10 10.33 22.75
N ASP A 211 0.98 9.88 22.13
CA ASP A 211 0.94 9.10 20.88
C ASP A 211 0.28 7.73 21.10
N TYR A 212 0.66 7.03 22.17
CA TYR A 212 0.07 5.74 22.55
C TYR A 212 -1.46 5.83 22.75
N LEU A 213 -1.91 6.78 23.57
CA LEU A 213 -3.33 6.98 23.87
C LEU A 213 -4.10 7.45 22.64
N PHE A 214 -3.48 8.26 21.78
CA PHE A 214 -4.08 8.66 20.50
C PHE A 214 -4.29 7.47 19.55
N ARG A 215 -3.32 6.54 19.49
CA ARG A 215 -3.44 5.30 18.70
C ARG A 215 -4.55 4.39 19.26
N MET A 216 -4.65 4.27 20.59
CA MET A 216 -5.75 3.54 21.24
C MET A 216 -7.11 4.16 20.90
N LEU A 217 -7.24 5.48 21.06
CA LEU A 217 -8.45 6.23 20.75
C LEU A 217 -8.88 6.01 19.30
N SER A 218 -7.95 6.17 18.35
CA SER A 218 -8.20 5.98 16.93
C SER A 218 -8.66 4.55 16.60
N SER A 219 -8.07 3.55 17.26
CA SER A 219 -8.45 2.14 17.13
C SER A 219 -9.88 1.88 17.64
N LEU A 220 -10.26 2.45 18.79
CA LEU A 220 -11.63 2.30 19.32
C LEU A 220 -12.66 3.08 18.50
N GLN A 221 -12.27 4.23 17.96
CA GLN A 221 -13.11 5.04 17.08
C GLN A 221 -13.38 4.33 15.75
N ALA A 222 -12.36 3.65 15.20
CA ALA A 222 -12.52 2.80 14.01
C ALA A 222 -13.47 1.61 14.24
N LYS A 223 -13.59 1.11 15.48
CA LYS A 223 -14.55 0.07 15.87
C LYS A 223 -15.98 0.59 16.10
N GLY A 224 -16.20 1.90 15.97
CA GLY A 224 -17.52 2.52 16.09
C GLY A 224 -18.05 2.69 17.52
N LEU A 225 -17.16 2.71 18.52
CA LEU A 225 -17.56 2.98 19.90
C LEU A 225 -18.02 4.44 20.08
N THR A 226 -18.84 4.67 21.12
CA THR A 226 -19.31 6.01 21.48
C THR A 226 -18.17 6.84 22.09
N ASP A 227 -18.23 8.17 21.98
CA ASP A 227 -17.19 9.05 22.55
C ASP A 227 -17.06 8.86 24.06
N ALA A 228 -18.18 8.62 24.75
CA ALA A 228 -18.17 8.33 26.18
C ALA A 228 -17.42 7.03 26.50
N ALA A 229 -17.63 5.97 25.72
CA ALA A 229 -16.93 4.69 25.91
C ALA A 229 -15.44 4.82 25.57
N ILE A 230 -15.09 5.56 24.52
CA ILE A 230 -13.70 5.80 24.13
C ILE A 230 -12.98 6.62 25.21
N ARG A 231 -13.60 7.70 25.70
CA ARG A 231 -13.05 8.54 26.78
C ARG A 231 -12.79 7.72 28.03
N ALA A 232 -13.77 6.92 28.46
CA ALA A 232 -13.61 6.06 29.63
C ALA A 232 -12.46 5.04 29.47
N ALA A 233 -12.36 4.38 28.31
CA ALA A 233 -11.32 3.40 28.05
C ALA A 233 -9.91 4.02 28.01
N VAL A 234 -9.77 5.18 27.34
CA VAL A 234 -8.49 5.90 27.24
C VAL A 234 -8.04 6.44 28.60
N SER A 235 -8.95 6.97 29.41
CA SER A 235 -8.63 7.41 30.78
C SER A 235 -8.17 6.23 31.67
N ALA A 236 -8.89 5.10 31.62
CA ALA A 236 -8.52 3.91 32.39
C ALA A 236 -7.14 3.34 31.96
N GLU A 237 -6.84 3.35 30.66
CA GLU A 237 -5.54 2.92 30.15
C GLU A 237 -4.41 3.88 30.58
N ASN A 238 -4.66 5.19 30.52
CA ASN A 238 -3.71 6.20 30.99
C ASN A 238 -3.33 6.00 32.45
N ASP A 239 -4.32 5.77 33.32
CA ASP A 239 -4.08 5.58 34.76
C ASP A 239 -3.34 4.28 35.09
N SER A 240 -3.48 3.25 34.24
CA SER A 240 -2.90 1.93 34.49
C SER A 240 -1.53 1.70 33.84
N VAL A 241 -1.27 2.33 32.69
CA VAL A 241 -0.10 2.02 31.85
C VAL A 241 0.86 3.20 31.72
N CYS A 242 0.40 4.45 31.80
CA CYS A 242 1.26 5.62 31.61
C CYS A 242 1.98 6.02 32.90
N VAL A 243 3.29 6.25 32.83
CA VAL A 243 4.13 6.62 33.98
C VAL A 243 4.90 7.94 33.72
N PRO A 244 4.55 9.05 34.41
CA PRO A 244 3.32 9.23 35.17
C PRO A 244 2.08 9.28 34.25
N PRO A 245 0.85 9.12 34.75
CA PRO A 245 -0.35 9.32 33.95
C PRO A 245 -0.46 10.79 33.51
N LEU A 246 -1.11 11.03 32.37
CA LEU A 246 -1.56 12.37 31.97
C LEU A 246 -2.72 12.81 32.87
N SER A 247 -2.79 14.09 33.20
CA SER A 247 -3.94 14.67 33.91
C SER A 247 -5.16 14.78 32.99
N ASP A 248 -6.35 14.89 33.58
CA ASP A 248 -7.61 15.10 32.84
C ASP A 248 -7.53 16.31 31.89
N GLN A 249 -6.87 17.39 32.33
CA GLN A 249 -6.68 18.58 31.50
C GLN A 249 -5.77 18.32 30.30
N GLU A 250 -4.73 17.49 30.45
CA GLU A 250 -3.85 17.09 29.35
C GLU A 250 -4.57 16.15 28.38
N LEU A 251 -5.38 15.21 28.87
CA LEU A 251 -6.19 14.33 28.03
C LEU A 251 -7.19 15.12 27.17
N GLU A 252 -7.91 16.08 27.77
CA GLU A 252 -8.84 16.95 27.04
C GLU A 252 -8.15 17.88 26.03
N ARG A 253 -6.92 18.31 26.32
CA ARG A 253 -6.16 19.22 25.45
C ARG A 253 -5.45 18.49 24.31
N GLU A 254 -4.94 17.30 24.54
CA GLU A 254 -3.96 16.66 23.65
C GLU A 254 -4.46 15.36 23.00
N VAL A 255 -5.35 14.63 23.66
CA VAL A 255 -5.80 13.30 23.18
C VAL A 255 -7.23 13.37 22.63
N PHE A 256 -8.20 13.84 23.42
CA PHE A 256 -9.61 13.82 23.03
C PHE A 256 -10.05 14.74 21.89
N PRO A 257 -9.32 15.81 21.48
CA PRO A 257 -9.63 16.53 20.25
C PRO A 257 -9.59 15.64 19.00
N ALA A 258 -8.90 14.49 19.05
CA ALA A 258 -8.91 13.48 18.00
C ALA A 258 -10.31 12.94 17.67
N LEU A 259 -11.23 12.90 18.66
CA LEU A 259 -12.60 12.42 18.45
C LEU A 259 -13.37 13.24 17.41
N GLN A 260 -13.02 14.52 17.26
CA GLN A 260 -13.64 15.41 16.26
C GLN A 260 -12.87 15.43 14.94
N ARG A 261 -11.66 14.86 14.89
CA ARG A 261 -10.76 14.91 13.74
C ARG A 261 -10.98 13.76 12.75
N PHE A 262 -11.51 12.64 13.23
CA PHE A 262 -11.77 11.45 12.41
C PHE A 262 -13.26 11.10 12.43
N GLU A 263 -13.77 10.68 11.27
CA GLU A 263 -15.12 10.10 11.21
C GLU A 263 -15.14 8.78 11.97
N LYS A 264 -16.19 8.56 12.79
CA LYS A 264 -16.36 7.29 13.48
C LYS A 264 -16.49 6.18 12.45
N GLY A 265 -15.80 5.08 12.67
CA GLY A 265 -16.11 3.86 11.96
C GLY A 265 -17.59 3.56 12.18
N THR A 266 -18.30 3.19 11.13
CA THR A 266 -19.58 2.53 11.34
C THR A 266 -19.30 1.26 12.12
N LEU A 267 -20.12 0.98 13.14
CA LEU A 267 -20.25 -0.40 13.58
C LEU A 267 -20.57 -1.18 12.31
N SER A 268 -19.61 -1.95 11.80
CA SER A 268 -19.88 -3.00 10.84
C SER A 268 -20.62 -4.12 11.56
N GLY A 269 -21.79 -3.80 12.11
CA GLY A 269 -22.91 -4.70 11.96
C GLY A 269 -23.25 -4.63 10.48
N GLY A 270 -22.94 -5.68 9.73
CA GLY A 270 -23.66 -5.93 8.50
C GLY A 270 -25.14 -5.81 8.83
N SER A 271 -25.79 -4.75 8.33
CA SER A 271 -27.23 -4.59 8.35
C SER A 271 -27.83 -5.50 7.27
N GLY A 272 -27.56 -6.79 7.38
CA GLY A 272 -28.66 -7.72 7.19
C GLY A 272 -29.64 -7.39 8.30
N GLN A 273 -30.75 -6.74 7.95
CA GLN A 273 -31.91 -6.65 8.83
C GLN A 273 -32.24 -8.06 9.33
N LYS A 274 -31.77 -8.41 10.53
CA LYS A 274 -32.41 -9.46 11.30
C LYS A 274 -33.69 -8.84 11.85
N GLN A 275 -34.71 -8.81 11.01
CA GLN A 275 -36.05 -9.07 11.52
C GLN A 275 -35.93 -10.26 12.47
N ALA A 276 -36.53 -10.17 13.65
CA ALA A 276 -36.81 -11.32 14.47
C ALA A 276 -37.77 -12.25 13.70
N LYS A 277 -37.24 -12.98 12.72
CA LYS A 277 -37.80 -14.26 12.33
C LYS A 277 -37.62 -15.12 13.58
N SER A 278 -38.71 -15.71 14.05
CA SER A 278 -38.62 -16.83 14.96
C SER A 278 -37.50 -17.73 14.45
N LYS A 279 -36.48 -17.99 15.29
CA LYS A 279 -35.55 -19.07 14.98
C LYS A 279 -36.43 -20.30 14.86
N ALA A 280 -36.65 -20.76 13.62
CA ALA A 280 -36.90 -22.17 13.43
C ALA A 280 -35.81 -22.88 14.25
N PRO A 281 -36.16 -23.89 15.06
CA PRO A 281 -35.17 -24.62 15.82
C PRO A 281 -34.06 -25.01 14.86
N LEU A 282 -32.82 -24.66 15.18
CA LEU A 282 -31.65 -25.10 14.45
C LEU A 282 -31.65 -26.63 14.57
N SER A 283 -32.20 -27.33 13.57
CA SER A 283 -31.97 -28.76 13.45
C SER A 283 -30.52 -28.91 13.03
N LEU A 284 -29.73 -29.55 13.89
CA LEU A 284 -28.44 -30.05 13.49
C LEU A 284 -28.74 -31.33 12.70
N ASP A 285 -28.63 -31.26 11.38
CA ASP A 285 -28.65 -32.43 10.51
C ASP A 285 -27.33 -33.18 10.71
N LEU A 286 -27.22 -33.87 11.83
CA LEU A 286 -26.09 -34.74 12.14
C LEU A 286 -26.20 -35.99 11.28
N VAL A 287 -25.37 -36.07 10.25
CA VAL A 287 -25.27 -37.25 9.41
C VAL A 287 -24.23 -38.20 10.02
N SER A 288 -24.66 -39.41 10.39
CA SER A 288 -23.73 -40.47 10.75
C SER A 288 -22.99 -40.94 9.51
N LEU A 289 -21.66 -40.97 9.55
CA LEU A 289 -20.82 -41.43 8.43
C LEU A 289 -21.12 -42.89 8.04
N GLY A 290 -21.59 -43.72 8.98
CA GLY A 290 -21.99 -45.10 8.68
C GLY A 290 -23.25 -45.21 7.80
N ASN A 291 -23.99 -44.11 7.62
CA ASN A 291 -25.19 -44.03 6.78
C ASN A 291 -24.93 -43.29 5.45
N VAL A 292 -23.70 -42.85 5.20
CA VAL A 292 -23.32 -42.21 3.93
C VAL A 292 -22.84 -43.31 2.99
N PRO A 293 -23.50 -43.53 1.84
CA PRO A 293 -23.04 -44.51 0.87
C PRO A 293 -21.68 -44.08 0.33
N GLU A 294 -20.75 -45.03 0.24
CA GLU A 294 -19.46 -44.81 -0.42
C GLU A 294 -19.69 -44.72 -1.93
N GLU A 295 -19.36 -43.57 -2.52
CA GLU A 295 -19.43 -43.34 -3.96
C GLU A 295 -18.02 -43.23 -4.55
N ARG A 296 -17.84 -43.70 -5.78
CA ARG A 296 -16.57 -43.52 -6.49
C ARG A 296 -16.47 -42.06 -6.95
N PRO A 297 -15.29 -41.42 -6.79
CA PRO A 297 -15.12 -40.03 -7.23
C PRO A 297 -15.27 -39.94 -8.74
N ASP A 298 -16.14 -39.03 -9.18
CA ASP A 298 -16.17 -38.53 -10.55
C ASP A 298 -14.99 -37.55 -10.73
N TRP A 299 -14.33 -37.56 -11.88
CA TRP A 299 -13.08 -36.82 -12.11
C TRP A 299 -13.24 -35.76 -13.20
N LEU A 300 -12.78 -34.54 -12.90
CA LEU A 300 -12.57 -33.50 -13.90
C LEU A 300 -11.27 -33.77 -14.67
N ILE A 301 -10.21 -34.09 -13.93
CA ILE A 301 -8.92 -34.59 -14.44
C ILE A 301 -8.62 -35.91 -13.70
N PRO A 302 -8.59 -37.06 -14.39
CA PRO A 302 -8.45 -38.38 -13.77
C PRO A 302 -7.24 -38.46 -12.82
N GLY A 303 -7.49 -38.84 -11.56
CA GLY A 303 -6.44 -38.99 -10.54
C GLY A 303 -5.90 -37.69 -9.92
N TYR A 304 -6.31 -36.51 -10.41
CA TYR A 304 -5.78 -35.23 -9.94
C TYR A 304 -6.86 -34.26 -9.44
N ILE A 305 -7.97 -34.09 -10.17
CA ILE A 305 -9.01 -33.13 -9.83
C ILE A 305 -10.37 -33.84 -9.81
N PRO A 306 -10.91 -34.18 -8.62
CA PRO A 306 -12.26 -34.73 -8.49
C PRO A 306 -13.33 -33.67 -8.83
N ARG A 307 -14.43 -34.08 -9.47
CA ARG A 307 -15.60 -33.22 -9.69
C ARG A 307 -16.30 -32.94 -8.38
N TYR A 308 -16.95 -31.78 -8.31
CA TYR A 308 -17.76 -31.33 -7.17
C TYR A 308 -16.99 -31.19 -5.85
N GLN A 309 -15.66 -31.14 -5.92
CA GLN A 309 -14.78 -31.02 -4.77
C GLN A 309 -13.78 -29.87 -4.98
N ILE A 310 -13.27 -29.32 -3.88
CA ILE A 310 -12.28 -28.24 -3.89
C ILE A 310 -10.90 -28.87 -4.05
N THR A 311 -10.13 -28.40 -5.03
CA THR A 311 -8.73 -28.78 -5.23
C THR A 311 -7.82 -27.57 -5.04
N THR A 312 -6.74 -27.73 -4.26
CA THR A 312 -5.76 -26.68 -3.99
C THR A 312 -4.43 -27.00 -4.65
N LEU A 313 -3.89 -26.07 -5.44
CA LEU A 313 -2.53 -26.13 -5.97
C LEU A 313 -1.68 -25.06 -5.26
N ALA A 314 -0.68 -25.48 -4.49
CA ALA A 314 0.20 -24.62 -3.70
C ALA A 314 1.67 -24.78 -4.11
N GLY A 315 2.47 -23.75 -3.88
CA GLY A 315 3.89 -23.68 -4.25
C GLY A 315 4.40 -22.25 -4.21
N ASP A 316 5.71 -22.05 -4.22
CA ASP A 316 6.33 -20.73 -4.08
C ASP A 316 6.04 -19.80 -5.26
N GLY A 317 6.30 -18.50 -5.10
CA GLY A 317 6.28 -17.52 -6.20
C GLY A 317 7.17 -17.99 -7.36
N GLY A 318 6.73 -17.80 -8.60
CA GLY A 318 7.51 -18.20 -9.78
C GLY A 318 7.59 -19.70 -10.08
N SER A 319 7.10 -20.59 -9.21
CA SER A 319 7.11 -22.06 -9.41
C SER A 319 6.27 -22.58 -10.60
N GLY A 320 5.52 -21.69 -11.27
CA GLY A 320 4.74 -22.03 -12.45
C GLY A 320 3.28 -22.41 -12.19
N LYS A 321 2.75 -22.19 -10.99
CA LYS A 321 1.34 -22.48 -10.63
C LYS A 321 0.33 -21.94 -11.64
N THR A 322 0.43 -20.66 -12.01
CA THR A 322 -0.48 -20.06 -13.00
C THR A 322 -0.35 -20.74 -14.36
N THR A 323 0.86 -21.14 -14.75
CA THR A 323 1.07 -21.87 -16.01
C THR A 323 0.35 -23.22 -16.00
N VAL A 324 0.46 -23.96 -14.89
CA VAL A 324 -0.25 -25.22 -14.66
C VAL A 324 -1.77 -24.99 -14.73
N TRP A 325 -2.29 -23.98 -14.01
CA TRP A 325 -3.72 -23.65 -14.04
C TRP A 325 -4.21 -23.22 -15.42
N CYS A 326 -3.43 -22.43 -16.16
CA CYS A 326 -3.77 -22.04 -17.53
C CYS A 326 -3.83 -23.25 -18.47
N ASN A 327 -2.97 -24.26 -18.27
CA ASN A 327 -3.02 -25.48 -19.06
C ASN A 327 -4.27 -26.31 -18.75
N ILE A 328 -4.59 -26.49 -17.46
CA ILE A 328 -5.80 -27.21 -17.03
C ILE A 328 -7.06 -26.50 -17.57
N ALA A 329 -7.15 -25.17 -17.41
CA ALA A 329 -8.27 -24.38 -17.93
C ALA A 329 -8.38 -24.48 -19.46
N ALA A 330 -7.26 -24.48 -20.18
CA ALA A 330 -7.25 -24.70 -21.62
C ALA A 330 -7.73 -26.09 -22.01
N ALA A 331 -7.30 -27.11 -21.26
CA ALA A 331 -7.67 -28.49 -21.48
C ALA A 331 -9.17 -28.73 -21.24
N VAL A 332 -9.75 -28.12 -20.20
CA VAL A 332 -11.19 -28.18 -19.91
C VAL A 332 -12.00 -27.41 -20.96
N SER A 333 -11.59 -26.19 -21.31
CA SER A 333 -12.32 -25.33 -22.26
C SER A 333 -12.30 -25.83 -23.69
N SER A 334 -11.24 -26.52 -24.11
CA SER A 334 -11.07 -27.00 -25.49
C SER A 334 -11.38 -28.49 -25.69
N GLY A 335 -11.62 -29.24 -24.61
CA GLY A 335 -11.83 -30.69 -24.69
C GLY A 335 -10.57 -31.53 -24.92
N ARG A 336 -9.39 -30.90 -24.95
CA ARG A 336 -8.09 -31.57 -25.22
C ARG A 336 -7.47 -32.11 -23.93
N PRO A 337 -6.63 -33.17 -23.98
CA PRO A 337 -5.90 -33.64 -22.81
C PRO A 337 -5.03 -32.55 -22.14
N CYS A 338 -4.96 -32.62 -20.81
CA CYS A 338 -4.09 -31.85 -19.94
C CYS A 338 -2.69 -32.46 -19.95
N PHE A 339 -1.66 -31.63 -19.67
CA PHE A 339 -0.27 -32.09 -19.67
C PHE A 339 0.04 -33.21 -18.65
N ILE A 340 -0.81 -33.38 -17.63
CA ILE A 340 -0.63 -34.36 -16.55
C ILE A 340 -1.17 -35.75 -16.94
N GLU A 341 -2.07 -35.84 -17.92
CA GLU A 341 -2.76 -37.09 -18.31
C GLU A 341 -1.94 -37.94 -19.29
N HIS A 342 -0.62 -38.07 -19.05
CA HIS A 342 0.37 -38.67 -19.92
C HIS A 342 -0.09 -39.97 -20.64
N GLY A 343 -0.52 -39.85 -21.90
CA GLY A 343 -0.80 -41.00 -22.77
C GLY A 343 -2.22 -41.60 -22.64
N GLU A 344 -3.08 -41.06 -21.77
CA GLU A 344 -4.50 -41.45 -21.77
C GLU A 344 -5.24 -40.70 -22.88
N THR A 345 -6.03 -41.41 -23.68
CA THR A 345 -6.89 -40.77 -24.69
C THR A 345 -8.13 -40.22 -24.00
N VAL A 346 -7.96 -39.13 -23.24
CA VAL A 346 -9.07 -38.48 -22.54
C VAL A 346 -9.82 -37.58 -23.54
N GLN A 347 -10.91 -38.10 -24.10
CA GLN A 347 -11.90 -37.26 -24.76
C GLN A 347 -12.84 -36.68 -23.70
N ARG A 348 -12.87 -35.36 -23.57
CA ARG A 348 -13.82 -34.66 -22.71
C ARG A 348 -14.63 -33.67 -23.51
N GLU A 349 -15.89 -33.51 -23.13
CA GLU A 349 -16.73 -32.43 -23.66
C GLU A 349 -16.17 -31.06 -23.20
N PRO A 350 -15.98 -30.10 -24.12
CA PRO A 350 -15.58 -28.74 -23.78
C PRO A 350 -16.48 -28.10 -22.71
N GLY A 351 -15.89 -27.67 -21.60
CA GLY A 351 -16.57 -27.02 -20.47
C GLY A 351 -16.39 -25.49 -20.47
N THR A 352 -17.25 -24.78 -19.74
CA THR A 352 -17.04 -23.37 -19.42
C THR A 352 -16.18 -23.27 -18.15
N VAL A 353 -15.14 -22.43 -18.19
CA VAL A 353 -14.24 -22.21 -17.06
C VAL A 353 -14.38 -20.77 -16.60
N MET A 354 -14.76 -20.60 -15.34
CA MET A 354 -14.64 -19.31 -14.68
C MET A 354 -13.26 -19.20 -14.04
N PHE A 355 -12.46 -18.24 -14.49
CA PHE A 355 -11.07 -18.07 -14.07
C PHE A 355 -10.94 -16.73 -13.35
N PHE A 356 -10.62 -16.74 -12.06
CA PHE A 356 -10.36 -15.53 -11.29
C PHE A 356 -8.87 -15.39 -11.02
N SER A 357 -8.36 -14.16 -11.05
CA SER A 357 -6.96 -13.88 -10.70
C SER A 357 -6.83 -12.56 -9.96
N ALA A 358 -6.09 -12.60 -8.86
CA ALA A 358 -5.70 -11.43 -8.08
C ALA A 358 -4.32 -10.88 -8.48
N GLU A 359 -3.45 -11.75 -8.99
CA GLU A 359 -2.04 -11.46 -9.26
C GLU A 359 -1.78 -11.14 -10.74
N ASP A 360 -2.37 -11.90 -11.66
CA ASP A 360 -2.07 -11.80 -13.08
C ASP A 360 -3.13 -10.96 -13.82
N SER A 361 -2.69 -9.93 -14.54
CA SER A 361 -3.56 -9.14 -15.41
C SER A 361 -4.27 -10.01 -16.46
N LEU A 362 -5.60 -9.87 -16.56
CA LEU A 362 -6.40 -10.51 -17.61
C LEU A 362 -5.88 -10.13 -19.00
N LYS A 363 -5.74 -8.83 -19.26
CA LYS A 363 -5.40 -8.27 -20.58
C LYS A 363 -3.96 -8.59 -21.00
N TYR A 364 -3.00 -8.43 -20.08
CA TYR A 364 -1.59 -8.49 -20.45
C TYR A 364 -0.98 -9.89 -20.27
N THR A 365 -1.54 -10.71 -19.38
CA THR A 365 -0.94 -12.00 -19.01
C THR A 365 -1.84 -13.19 -19.33
N LEU A 366 -3.02 -13.25 -18.72
CA LEU A 366 -3.84 -14.48 -18.75
C LEU A 366 -4.37 -14.81 -20.14
N VAL A 367 -4.90 -13.83 -20.88
CA VAL A 367 -5.37 -14.07 -22.26
C VAL A 367 -4.26 -14.64 -23.13
N ARG A 368 -3.03 -14.10 -23.02
CA ARG A 368 -1.87 -14.60 -23.77
C ARG A 368 -1.51 -16.03 -23.36
N ARG A 369 -1.47 -16.33 -22.05
CA ARG A 369 -1.11 -17.66 -21.51
C ARG A 369 -2.16 -18.72 -21.88
N LEU A 370 -3.44 -18.42 -21.70
CA LEU A 370 -4.55 -19.30 -22.06
C LEU A 370 -4.56 -19.61 -23.57
N ARG A 371 -4.41 -18.58 -24.42
CA ARG A 371 -4.30 -18.78 -25.87
C ARG A 371 -3.10 -19.66 -26.25
N LYS A 372 -1.93 -19.44 -25.63
CA LYS A 372 -0.74 -20.26 -25.89
C LYS A 372 -0.91 -21.72 -25.45
N ASN A 373 -1.71 -21.98 -24.42
CA ASN A 373 -2.08 -23.32 -23.99
C ASN A 373 -3.22 -23.93 -24.83
N GLY A 374 -3.75 -23.19 -25.82
CA GLY A 374 -4.79 -23.69 -26.73
C GLY A 374 -6.21 -23.64 -26.15
N ALA A 375 -6.48 -22.78 -25.17
CA ALA A 375 -7.82 -22.60 -24.61
C ALA A 375 -8.82 -22.11 -25.66
N ASP A 376 -10.06 -22.56 -25.55
CA ASP A 376 -11.19 -21.90 -26.21
C ASP A 376 -11.61 -20.69 -25.37
N LEU A 377 -11.14 -19.51 -25.76
CA LEU A 377 -11.40 -18.26 -25.02
C LEU A 377 -12.88 -17.88 -24.96
N SER A 378 -13.73 -18.39 -25.85
CA SER A 378 -15.19 -18.14 -25.78
C SER A 378 -15.84 -18.83 -24.58
N ARG A 379 -15.15 -19.83 -24.01
CA ARG A 379 -15.56 -20.60 -22.84
C ARG A 379 -14.78 -20.25 -21.58
N ILE A 380 -13.88 -19.27 -21.64
CA ILE A 380 -13.22 -18.71 -20.45
C ILE A 380 -13.93 -17.42 -20.07
N ILE A 381 -14.54 -17.41 -18.89
CA ILE A 381 -15.17 -16.22 -18.31
C ILE A 381 -14.38 -15.78 -17.07
N SER A 382 -14.32 -14.48 -16.83
CA SER A 382 -13.67 -13.91 -15.66
C SER A 382 -14.46 -12.71 -15.19
N LEU A 383 -14.47 -12.49 -13.88
CA LEU A 383 -14.85 -11.24 -13.26
C LEU A 383 -13.60 -10.63 -12.63
N ASP A 384 -13.41 -9.33 -12.77
CA ASP A 384 -12.32 -8.64 -12.07
C ASP A 384 -12.59 -8.69 -10.56
N ILE A 385 -11.58 -9.01 -9.76
CA ILE A 385 -11.71 -9.08 -8.30
C ILE A 385 -12.00 -7.69 -7.71
N SER A 386 -11.63 -6.61 -8.41
CA SER A 386 -11.99 -5.24 -8.05
C SER A 386 -13.46 -4.89 -8.34
N ASP A 387 -14.20 -5.73 -9.06
CA ASP A 387 -15.63 -5.52 -9.31
C ASP A 387 -16.42 -5.77 -8.02
N GLU A 388 -17.20 -4.78 -7.57
CA GLU A 388 -17.99 -4.89 -6.33
C GLU A 388 -18.96 -6.09 -6.35
N ARG A 389 -19.38 -6.53 -7.54
CA ARG A 389 -20.26 -7.70 -7.73
C ARG A 389 -19.55 -9.02 -7.46
N PHE A 390 -18.22 -9.05 -7.37
CA PHE A 390 -17.48 -10.26 -7.03
C PHE A 390 -17.92 -10.84 -5.68
N GLN A 391 -18.36 -10.01 -4.73
CA GLN A 391 -18.90 -10.45 -3.43
C GLN A 391 -20.18 -11.29 -3.54
N ALA A 392 -20.89 -11.22 -4.66
CA ALA A 392 -22.10 -12.00 -4.92
C ALA A 392 -21.80 -13.41 -5.47
N VAL A 393 -20.56 -13.67 -5.91
CA VAL A 393 -20.09 -14.99 -6.34
C VAL A 393 -19.79 -15.82 -5.10
N LYS A 394 -20.66 -16.78 -4.76
CA LYS A 394 -20.53 -17.65 -3.59
C LYS A 394 -20.77 -19.09 -4.01
N PHE A 395 -20.12 -20.03 -3.34
CA PHE A 395 -20.48 -21.44 -3.48
C PHE A 395 -21.96 -21.59 -3.10
N ASN A 396 -22.78 -22.07 -4.05
CA ASN A 396 -24.25 -22.18 -3.99
C ASN A 396 -25.06 -20.90 -4.24
N SER A 397 -24.49 -19.85 -4.87
CA SER A 397 -25.30 -18.74 -5.40
C SER A 397 -25.77 -19.02 -6.82
N ASP A 398 -26.85 -18.38 -7.26
CA ASP A 398 -27.38 -18.54 -8.63
C ASP A 398 -26.39 -18.16 -9.76
N PHE A 399 -25.22 -17.60 -9.40
CA PHE A 399 -24.15 -17.22 -10.31
C PHE A 399 -23.11 -18.34 -10.57
N LEU A 400 -23.14 -19.43 -9.78
CA LEU A 400 -22.21 -20.56 -9.79
C LEU A 400 -22.98 -21.89 -9.73
#